data_AF-A0A674N158-F1
#
_entry.id   AF-A0A674N158-F1
#
_cell.length_a   1.000
_cell.length_b   1.000
_cell.length_c   1.000
_cell.angle_alpha   90.00
_cell.angle_beta   90.00
_cell.angle_gamma   90.00
#
_symmetry.space_group_name_H-M   'P 1'
#
loop_
_entity.id
_entity.type
_entity.pdbx_description
1 polymer ?
#
loop_
_entity_poly.entity_id
_entity_poly.type
_entity_poly.pdbx_seq_one_letter_code
_entity_poly.pdbx_strand_id
1 'polypeptide(L)'
;TAMETTQDCSEGSGSSSERRGRSRNAGCRKERHNLMERERRRRIRVYCDELNVLVPLCHAKCDKVTTLQLTTAYLRYIHKMHGDTFREVPCTGSTYFQL
;
A
#
# COMPACT_ATOMS: atom_id res chain seq x y z
N THR A 1 -25.13 11.56 0.80
CA THR A 1 -24.97 11.67 2.27
C THR A 1 -23.66 11.04 2.66
N ALA A 2 -22.57 11.79 2.60
CA ALA A 2 -21.26 11.36 3.10
C ALA A 2 -21.14 11.83 4.54
N MET A 3 -21.04 10.89 5.48
CA MET A 3 -20.70 11.20 6.86
C MET A 3 -19.18 11.21 6.98
N GLU A 4 -18.62 12.41 6.89
CA GLU A 4 -17.26 12.71 7.34
C GLU A 4 -17.21 12.52 8.86
N THR A 5 -16.36 11.60 9.33
CA THR A 5 -16.07 11.48 10.77
C THR A 5 -14.63 11.92 10.99
N THR A 6 -14.43 13.23 10.99
CA THR A 6 -13.27 13.88 11.61
C THR A 6 -13.53 13.90 13.11
N GLN A 7 -13.08 12.86 13.81
CA GLN A 7 -13.08 12.84 15.27
C GLN A 7 -11.89 13.68 15.75
N ASP A 8 -12.10 14.98 15.79
CA ASP A 8 -11.19 15.97 16.36
C ASP A 8 -11.20 15.87 17.88
N CYS A 9 -10.03 15.76 18.49
CA CYS A 9 -9.88 15.69 19.93
C CYS A 9 -10.04 17.09 20.52
N SER A 10 -11.28 17.47 20.89
CA SER A 10 -11.59 18.77 21.48
C SER A 10 -10.72 19.12 22.69
N GLU A 11 -10.09 20.29 22.62
CA GLU A 11 -9.37 20.95 23.71
C GLU A 11 -10.36 21.46 24.78
N GLY A 12 -10.30 20.86 25.97
CA GLY A 12 -10.97 21.36 27.17
C GLY A 12 -10.00 22.12 28.05
N SER A 13 -10.16 23.43 28.11
CA SER A 13 -9.42 24.34 29.01
C SER A 13 -9.87 24.13 30.47
N GLY A 14 -8.92 23.85 31.36
CA GLY A 14 -9.17 23.60 32.78
C GLY A 14 -7.88 23.40 33.57
N SER A 15 -7.52 24.42 34.34
CA SER A 15 -6.32 24.55 35.17
C SER A 15 -6.04 23.33 36.08
N SER A 16 -4.75 23.09 36.36
CA SER A 16 -4.16 22.13 37.32
C SER A 16 -4.03 20.66 36.91
N SER A 17 -3.06 20.31 36.04
CA SER A 17 -2.38 19.00 36.07
C SER A 17 -1.22 18.86 35.07
N GLU A 18 -0.10 19.55 35.33
CA GLU A 18 1.12 19.48 34.49
C GLU A 18 1.82 18.10 34.49
N ARG A 19 1.33 17.11 35.25
CA ARG A 19 1.81 15.70 35.18
C ARG A 19 0.86 14.73 34.48
N ARG A 20 -0.39 15.13 34.17
CA ARG A 20 -1.37 14.27 33.47
C ARG A 20 -1.43 14.50 31.95
N GLY A 21 -0.96 15.66 31.47
CA GLY A 21 -0.94 15.99 30.03
C GLY A 21 0.07 15.17 29.20
N ARG A 22 1.20 14.76 29.79
CA ARG A 22 2.25 14.01 29.06
C ARG A 22 1.82 12.57 28.72
N SER A 23 0.98 11.97 29.56
CA SER A 23 0.48 10.59 29.43
C SER A 23 -0.66 10.49 28.41
N ARG A 24 -1.60 11.44 28.41
CA ARG A 24 -2.72 11.49 27.42
C ARG A 24 -2.21 11.68 25.99
N ASN A 25 -1.16 12.50 25.81
CA ASN A 25 -0.53 12.70 24.49
C ASN A 25 0.32 11.52 24.02
N ALA A 26 0.81 10.67 24.92
CA ALA A 26 1.47 9.41 24.56
C ALA A 26 0.47 8.36 24.08
N GLY A 27 -0.71 8.28 24.71
CA GLY A 27 -1.82 7.43 24.28
C GLY A 27 -2.31 7.79 22.88
N CYS A 28 -2.57 9.08 22.62
CA CYS A 28 -3.00 9.57 21.31
C CYS A 28 -1.97 9.27 20.20
N ARG A 29 -0.67 9.44 20.47
CA ARG A 29 0.40 9.08 19.50
C ARG A 29 0.44 7.58 19.20
N LYS A 30 0.34 6.74 20.24
CA LYS A 30 0.30 5.28 20.09
C LYS A 30 -0.94 4.83 19.31
N GLU A 31 -2.09 5.42 19.59
CA GLU A 31 -3.35 5.12 18.92
C GLU A 31 -3.31 5.52 17.43
N ARG A 32 -2.86 6.74 17.13
CA ARG A 32 -2.64 7.18 15.74
C ARG A 32 -1.67 6.27 14.99
N HIS A 33 -0.56 5.88 15.62
CA HIS A 33 0.38 4.93 15.03
C HIS A 33 -0.27 3.57 14.74
N ASN A 34 -1.05 3.04 15.69
CA ASN A 34 -1.74 1.76 15.53
C ASN A 34 -2.79 1.79 14.40
N LEU A 35 -3.50 2.92 14.23
CA LEU A 35 -4.44 3.12 13.14
C LEU A 35 -3.72 3.11 11.78
N MET A 36 -2.63 3.86 11.65
CA MET A 36 -1.83 3.89 10.41
C MET A 36 -1.26 2.49 10.08
N GLU A 37 -0.76 1.76 11.07
CA GLU A 37 -0.24 0.41 10.86
C GLU A 37 -1.35 -0.60 10.51
N ARG A 38 -2.52 -0.49 11.15
CA ARG A 38 -3.68 -1.32 10.82
C ARG A 38 -4.11 -1.10 9.37
N GLU A 39 -4.16 0.16 8.93
CA GLU A 39 -4.52 0.49 7.55
C GLU A 39 -3.46 0.01 6.56
N ARG A 40 -2.18 0.19 6.87
CA ARG A 40 -1.09 -0.37 6.06
C ARG A 40 -1.23 -1.89 5.91
N ARG A 41 -1.49 -2.62 7.00
CA ARG A 41 -1.72 -4.07 6.98
C ARG A 41 -2.99 -4.45 6.22
N ARG A 42 -4.04 -3.64 6.28
CA ARG A 42 -5.28 -3.84 5.51
C ARG A 42 -5.00 -3.74 4.02
N ARG A 43 -4.30 -2.69 3.57
CA ARG A 43 -3.89 -2.50 2.18
C ARG A 43 -3.06 -3.67 1.67
N ILE A 44 -2.08 -4.14 2.45
CA ILE A 44 -1.28 -5.31 2.09
C ILE A 44 -2.16 -6.55 1.86
N ARG A 45 -3.13 -6.80 2.74
CA ARG A 45 -4.06 -7.94 2.56
C ARG A 45 -4.84 -7.82 1.25
N VAL A 46 -5.44 -6.64 1.01
CA VAL A 46 -6.21 -6.38 -0.21
C VAL A 46 -5.38 -6.62 -1.46
N TYR A 47 -4.15 -6.12 -1.53
CA TYR A 47 -3.30 -6.34 -2.69
C TYR A 47 -2.88 -7.81 -2.85
N CYS A 48 -2.65 -8.55 -1.76
CA CYS A 48 -2.42 -9.99 -1.87
C CYS A 48 -3.66 -10.74 -2.42
N ASP A 49 -4.86 -10.33 -2.01
CA ASP A 49 -6.10 -10.93 -2.49
C ASP A 49 -6.35 -10.59 -3.97
N GLU A 50 -6.04 -9.37 -4.41
CA GLU A 50 -6.06 -8.97 -5.82
C GLU A 50 -5.05 -9.79 -6.66
N LEU A 51 -3.84 -10.03 -6.15
CA LEU A 51 -2.87 -10.87 -6.84
C LEU A 51 -3.38 -12.31 -7.01
N ASN A 52 -4.14 -12.83 -6.03
CA ASN A 52 -4.69 -14.18 -6.11
C ASN A 52 -5.67 -14.39 -7.27
N VAL A 53 -6.33 -13.33 -7.77
CA VAL A 53 -7.24 -13.43 -8.92
C VAL A 53 -6.52 -13.20 -10.26
N LEU A 54 -5.40 -12.48 -10.26
CA LEU A 54 -4.65 -12.14 -11.48
C LEU A 54 -3.65 -13.22 -11.88
N VAL A 55 -3.01 -13.85 -10.90
CA VAL A 55 -1.92 -14.79 -11.14
C VAL A 55 -2.49 -16.19 -11.36
N PRO A 56 -2.21 -16.85 -12.50
CA PRO A 56 -2.61 -18.22 -12.72
C PRO A 56 -2.09 -19.14 -11.62
N LEU A 57 -2.89 -20.14 -11.23
CA LEU A 57 -2.59 -21.11 -10.16
C LEU A 57 -2.66 -20.54 -8.73
N CYS A 58 -2.87 -19.24 -8.54
CA CYS A 58 -3.24 -18.73 -7.23
C CYS A 58 -4.71 -19.08 -6.93
N HIS A 59 -4.96 -19.60 -5.74
CA HIS A 59 -6.30 -19.83 -5.20
C HIS A 59 -6.63 -18.74 -4.17
N ALA A 60 -7.92 -18.49 -3.94
CA ALA A 60 -8.39 -17.47 -2.98
C ALA A 60 -7.92 -17.70 -1.51
N LYS A 61 -7.33 -18.87 -1.21
CA LYS A 61 -6.79 -19.23 0.11
C LYS A 61 -5.27 -19.46 0.10
N CYS A 62 -4.57 -19.12 -0.98
CA CYS A 62 -3.11 -19.22 -1.02
C CYS A 62 -2.48 -18.34 0.07
N ASP A 63 -1.44 -18.86 0.72
CA ASP A 63 -0.69 -18.07 1.68
C ASP A 63 0.08 -16.95 0.97
N LYS A 64 0.33 -15.87 1.71
CA LYS A 64 0.93 -14.65 1.14
C LYS A 64 2.32 -14.89 0.54
N VAL A 65 3.10 -15.82 1.10
CA VAL A 65 4.46 -16.08 0.61
C VAL A 65 4.37 -16.76 -0.75
N THR A 66 3.54 -17.79 -0.85
CA THR A 66 3.29 -18.48 -2.12
C THR A 66 2.65 -17.55 -3.15
N THR A 67 1.69 -16.69 -2.79
CA THR A 67 1.13 -15.69 -3.72
C THR A 67 2.22 -14.80 -4.31
N LEU A 68 3.11 -14.25 -3.48
CA LEU A 68 4.19 -13.38 -3.96
C LEU A 68 5.22 -14.14 -4.82
N GLN A 69 5.54 -15.39 -4.45
CA GLN A 69 6.45 -16.25 -5.22
C GLN A 69 5.86 -16.57 -6.60
N LEU A 70 4.59 -16.99 -6.66
CA LEU A 70 3.89 -17.28 -7.90
C LEU A 70 3.73 -16.05 -8.77
N THR A 71 3.42 -14.90 -8.17
CA THR A 71 3.36 -13.61 -8.88
C THR A 71 4.71 -13.32 -9.56
N THR A 72 5.80 -13.45 -8.82
CA THR A 72 7.16 -13.24 -9.36
C THR A 72 7.47 -14.21 -10.50
N ALA A 73 7.14 -15.49 -10.33
CA ALA A 73 7.32 -16.50 -11.37
C ALA A 73 6.49 -16.18 -12.63
N TYR A 74 5.25 -15.75 -12.44
CA TYR A 74 4.33 -15.43 -13.53
C TYR A 74 4.78 -14.18 -14.31
N LEU A 75 5.23 -13.12 -13.63
CA LEU A 75 5.79 -11.95 -14.30
C LEU A 75 7.04 -12.31 -15.11
N ARG A 76 7.91 -13.18 -14.59
CA ARG A 76 9.07 -13.68 -15.34
C ARG A 76 8.66 -14.51 -16.55
N TYR A 77 7.59 -15.30 -16.43
CA TYR A 77 7.02 -16.04 -17.56
C TYR A 77 6.50 -15.10 -18.64
N ILE A 78 5.68 -14.10 -18.27
CA ILE A 78 5.18 -13.09 -19.23
C ILE A 78 6.35 -12.40 -19.94
N HIS A 79 7.36 -11.95 -19.19
CA HIS A 79 8.51 -11.27 -19.78
C HIS A 79 9.32 -12.19 -20.71
N LYS A 80 9.43 -13.48 -20.41
CA LYS A 80 10.09 -14.45 -21.29
C LYS A 80 9.29 -14.73 -22.57
N MET A 81 7.96 -14.78 -22.48
CA MET A 81 7.08 -15.14 -23.59
C MET A 81 6.71 -13.95 -24.49
N HIS A 82 6.64 -12.75 -23.89
CA HIS A 82 6.13 -11.53 -24.52
C HIS A 82 7.08 -10.34 -24.37
N GLY A 83 8.31 -10.54 -23.88
CA GLY A 83 9.27 -9.44 -23.64
C GLY A 83 9.61 -8.64 -24.90
N ASP A 84 9.63 -9.30 -26.06
CA ASP A 84 9.86 -8.64 -27.34
C ASP A 84 8.64 -7.83 -27.81
N THR A 85 7.42 -8.23 -27.45
CA THR A 85 6.18 -7.51 -27.75
C THR A 85 6.01 -6.24 -26.91
N PHE A 86 6.60 -6.20 -25.72
CA PHE A 86 6.69 -4.97 -24.89
C PHE A 86 7.90 -4.09 -25.24
N ARG A 87 8.77 -4.53 -26.16
CA ARG A 87 9.99 -3.83 -26.55
C ARG A 87 9.78 -2.77 -27.62
N GLU A 88 8.58 -2.69 -28.20
CA GLU A 88 8.28 -1.75 -29.28
C GLU A 88 7.41 -0.58 -28.82
N VAL A 89 8.08 0.43 -28.26
CA VAL A 89 8.01 1.77 -28.85
C VAL A 89 9.43 2.33 -28.83
N PRO A 90 10.28 2.06 -29.83
CA PRO A 90 11.41 2.94 -30.06
C PRO A 90 10.82 4.33 -30.29
N CYS A 91 11.12 5.27 -29.40
CA CYS A 91 10.88 6.68 -29.64
C CYS A 91 11.60 7.06 -30.95
N THR A 92 10.89 7.01 -32.07
CA THR A 92 11.33 7.54 -33.35
C THR A 92 11.28 9.06 -33.23
N GLY A 93 12.33 9.62 -32.61
CA GLY A 93 12.44 11.06 -32.38
C GLY A 93 13.84 11.53 -31.99
N SER A 94 14.87 10.68 -32.07
CA SER A 94 16.26 11.10 -31.83
C SER A 94 17.03 11.20 -33.16
N THR A 95 16.60 12.10 -34.02
CA THR A 95 17.42 12.61 -35.13
C THR A 95 17.28 14.13 -35.24
N TYR A 96 17.62 14.86 -34.19
CA TYR A 96 18.06 16.26 -34.30
C TYR A 96 18.91 16.58 -33.07
N PHE A 97 20.23 16.50 -33.23
CA PHE A 97 21.19 17.58 -32.95
C PHE A 97 22.60 17.03 -33.18
N GLN A 98 23.00 17.10 -34.45
CA GLN A 98 24.40 17.25 -34.81
C GLN A 98 24.50 18.58 -35.55
N LEU A 99 24.58 19.66 -34.77
CA LEU A 99 25.15 20.97 -35.08
C LEU A 99 25.64 21.57 -33.77
#